data_AF-A0A8X8AG61-F1
#
_entry.id   AF-A0A8X8AG61-F1
#
_cell.length_a   1.000
_cell.length_b   1.000
_cell.length_c   1.000
_cell.angle_alpha   90.00
_cell.angle_beta   90.00
_cell.angle_gamma   90.00
#
_symmetry.space_group_name_H-M   'P 1'
#
loop_
_entity.id
_entity.type
_entity.pdbx_description
1 polymer ?
#
loop_
_entity_poly.entity_id
_entity_poly.type
_entity_poly.pdbx_seq_one_letter_code
_entity_poly.pdbx_strand_id
1 'polypeptide(L)'
;MVNEMKQTNKAKSNTSSGRMHEYCSPSTTYVVPVYPALLVVDLLDKYHKQSGKRLWDAKHENLSNEIDRIKKENESMQIELRHLKGQDISSLPHKELMAIEEALDTGLAAVRKKQEKILDEEFKHLQFVLV
;
A
#
# COMPACT_ATOMS: atom_id res chain seq x y z
N MET A 1 3.95 -38.09 -64.90
CA MET A 1 5.39 -38.10 -64.59
C MET A 1 5.84 -36.65 -64.40
N VAL A 2 6.32 -36.35 -63.19
CA VAL A 2 7.43 -35.41 -62.92
C VAL A 2 7.07 -33.93 -63.15
N ASN A 3 6.68 -33.21 -62.09
CA ASN A 3 7.53 -32.49 -61.10
C ASN A 3 7.91 -31.08 -61.58
N GLU A 4 7.45 -30.04 -60.86
CA GLU A 4 8.29 -29.15 -60.01
C GLU A 4 8.72 -27.90 -60.80
N MET A 5 8.83 -26.67 -60.28
CA MET A 5 8.84 -26.12 -58.93
C MET A 5 8.49 -24.62 -59.10
N LYS A 6 7.32 -24.18 -58.62
CA LYS A 6 7.12 -22.75 -58.34
C LYS A 6 7.75 -22.45 -56.98
N GLN A 7 9.03 -22.12 -56.95
CA GLN A 7 9.64 -21.49 -55.77
C GLN A 7 9.12 -20.05 -55.67
N THR A 8 7.93 -19.90 -55.07
CA THR A 8 7.53 -18.61 -54.50
C THR A 8 8.05 -18.59 -53.08
N ASN A 9 9.11 -17.81 -52.87
CA ASN A 9 9.63 -17.48 -51.55
C ASN A 9 8.51 -16.87 -50.73
N LYS A 10 7.86 -17.68 -49.89
CA LYS A 10 7.00 -17.20 -48.81
C LYS A 10 7.90 -16.50 -47.82
N ALA A 11 8.06 -15.19 -47.99
CA ALA A 11 8.63 -14.32 -46.99
C ALA A 11 7.90 -14.61 -45.68
N LYS A 12 8.60 -15.29 -44.77
CA LYS A 12 8.14 -15.57 -43.41
C LYS A 12 8.15 -14.20 -42.75
N SER A 13 7.01 -13.49 -42.78
CA SER A 13 6.83 -12.30 -41.97
C SER A 13 6.98 -12.77 -40.53
N ASN A 14 8.16 -12.54 -39.95
CA ASN A 14 8.37 -12.72 -38.53
C ASN A 14 7.40 -11.76 -37.85
N THR A 15 6.26 -12.29 -37.44
CA THR A 15 5.35 -11.63 -36.52
C THR A 15 6.12 -11.53 -35.20
N SER A 16 6.83 -10.41 -35.00
CA SER A 16 7.29 -9.98 -33.68
C SER A 16 6.11 -10.12 -32.74
N SER A 17 6.26 -10.79 -31.59
CA SER A 17 5.11 -11.13 -30.75
C SER A 17 4.52 -9.91 -30.02
N GLY A 18 4.96 -8.70 -30.38
CA GLY A 18 4.59 -7.43 -29.75
C GLY A 18 5.16 -7.30 -28.34
N ARG A 19 5.94 -8.29 -27.88
CA ARG A 19 6.45 -8.31 -26.52
C ARG A 19 7.57 -7.29 -26.37
N MET A 20 7.43 -6.40 -25.39
CA MET A 20 8.33 -5.27 -25.16
C MET A 20 9.81 -5.66 -25.04
N HIS A 21 10.11 -6.83 -24.47
CA HIS A 21 11.48 -7.31 -24.32
C HIS A 21 12.18 -7.63 -25.66
N GLU A 22 11.42 -7.83 -26.75
CA GLU A 22 11.98 -8.08 -28.09
C GLU A 22 12.57 -6.81 -28.73
N TYR A 23 12.18 -5.63 -28.24
CA TYR A 23 12.64 -4.33 -28.73
C TYR A 23 13.77 -3.73 -27.88
N CYS A 24 14.16 -4.39 -26.80
CA CYS A 24 15.27 -3.96 -25.96
C CYS A 24 16.60 -4.32 -26.65
N SER A 25 17.39 -3.30 -27.03
CA SER A 25 18.73 -3.52 -27.60
C SER A 25 19.64 -4.23 -26.59
N PRO A 26 20.38 -5.30 -26.97
CA PRO A 26 21.21 -6.09 -26.04
C PRO A 26 22.20 -5.26 -25.21
N SER A 27 22.60 -4.09 -25.71
CA SER A 27 23.54 -3.17 -25.07
C SER A 27 23.03 -2.54 -23.76
N THR A 28 21.71 -2.50 -23.51
CA THR A 28 21.19 -1.99 -22.22
C THR A 28 21.31 -3.01 -21.07
N THR A 29 21.61 -4.28 -21.38
CA THR A 29 21.73 -5.38 -20.41
C THR A 29 23.10 -5.39 -19.71
N TYR A 30 24.11 -4.69 -20.25
CA TYR A 30 25.49 -4.85 -19.81
C TYR A 30 25.91 -4.02 -18.57
N VAL A 31 25.06 -3.15 -18.01
CA VAL A 31 25.47 -2.33 -16.86
C VAL A 31 25.01 -2.91 -15.50
N VAL A 32 24.02 -3.81 -15.43
CA VAL A 32 23.79 -4.62 -14.22
C VAL A 32 23.09 -5.95 -14.60
N PRO A 33 23.74 -7.12 -14.45
CA PRO A 33 23.11 -8.41 -14.74
C PRO A 33 22.22 -8.85 -13.58
N VAL A 34 21.12 -8.14 -13.34
CA VAL A 34 20.12 -8.52 -12.34
C VAL A 34 18.74 -8.17 -12.91
N TYR A 35 18.15 -9.16 -13.58
CA TYR A 35 16.77 -9.21 -14.09
C TYR A 35 16.34 -8.11 -15.09
N PRO A 36 16.23 -8.41 -16.41
CA PRO A 36 15.75 -7.45 -17.42
C PRO A 36 14.30 -6.97 -17.18
N ALA A 37 13.52 -7.70 -16.37
CA ALA A 37 12.19 -7.26 -15.94
C ALA A 37 12.24 -6.01 -15.05
N LEU A 38 13.30 -5.83 -14.24
CA LEU A 38 13.42 -4.70 -13.32
C LEU A 38 13.67 -3.39 -14.06
N LEU A 39 14.48 -3.41 -15.13
CA LEU A 39 14.74 -2.24 -15.99
C LEU A 39 13.45 -1.73 -16.66
N VAL A 40 12.57 -2.64 -17.06
CA VAL A 40 11.28 -2.30 -17.68
C VAL A 40 10.35 -1.68 -16.65
N VAL A 41 10.28 -2.23 -15.43
CA VAL A 41 9.49 -1.65 -14.33
C VAL A 41 9.99 -0.24 -14.00
N ASP A 42 11.30 -0.04 -13.87
CA ASP A 42 11.90 1.26 -13.59
C ASP A 42 11.64 2.29 -14.70
N LEU A 43 11.68 1.87 -15.97
CA LEU A 43 11.39 2.73 -17.12
C LEU A 43 9.90 3.12 -17.16
N LEU A 44 9.01 2.16 -16.90
CA LEU A 44 7.57 2.39 -16.82
C LEU A 44 7.22 3.31 -15.64
N ASP A 45 7.90 3.17 -14.51
CA ASP A 45 7.76 4.06 -13.35
C ASP A 45 8.23 5.48 -13.66
N LYS A 46 9.36 5.64 -14.35
CA LYS A 46 9.84 6.96 -14.80
C LYS A 46 8.87 7.60 -15.79
N TYR A 47 8.35 6.84 -16.74
CA TYR A 47 7.33 7.30 -17.66
C TYR A 47 6.05 7.74 -16.93
N HIS A 48 5.61 6.95 -15.94
CA HIS A 48 4.47 7.29 -15.09
C HIS A 48 4.64 8.60 -14.33
N LYS A 49 5.84 8.84 -13.78
CA LYS A 49 6.15 10.08 -13.04
C LYS A 49 6.22 11.31 -13.95
N GLN A 50 6.67 11.14 -15.20
CA GLN A 50 6.94 12.26 -16.11
C GLN A 50 5.79 12.58 -17.08
N SER A 51 5.08 11.57 -17.59
CA SER A 51 4.12 11.76 -18.69
C SER A 51 2.75 12.26 -18.23
N GLY A 52 2.44 12.15 -16.94
CA GLY A 52 1.13 12.44 -16.38
C GLY A 52 0.02 11.47 -16.82
N LYS A 53 0.29 10.54 -17.75
CA LYS A 53 -0.64 9.52 -18.22
C LYS A 53 -0.34 8.19 -17.54
N ARG A 54 -1.36 7.58 -16.93
CA ARG A 54 -1.25 6.26 -16.29
C ARG A 54 -1.43 5.17 -17.35
N LEU A 55 -0.46 4.27 -17.45
CA LEU A 55 -0.50 3.04 -18.26
C LEU A 55 -1.22 1.89 -17.56
N TRP A 56 -1.63 2.12 -16.30
CA TRP A 56 -2.40 1.15 -15.52
C TRP A 56 -3.78 0.95 -16.12
N ASP A 57 -4.27 -0.30 -16.03
CA ASP A 57 -5.68 -0.56 -16.27
C ASP A 57 -6.52 -0.01 -15.08
N ALA A 58 -7.84 0.05 -15.29
CA ALA A 58 -8.76 0.62 -14.28
C ALA A 58 -8.66 -0.09 -12.92
N LYS A 59 -8.27 -1.37 -12.87
CA LYS A 59 -8.13 -2.11 -11.61
C LYS A 59 -6.91 -1.65 -10.83
N HIS A 60 -5.75 -1.54 -11.49
CA HIS A 60 -4.52 -1.09 -10.85
C HIS A 60 -4.61 0.39 -10.45
N GLU A 61 -5.28 1.23 -11.25
CA GLU A 61 -5.54 2.62 -10.89
C GLU A 61 -6.44 2.74 -9.64
N ASN A 62 -7.54 1.99 -9.60
CA ASN A 62 -8.42 1.98 -8.42
C ASN A 62 -7.70 1.48 -7.16
N LEU A 63 -6.85 0.45 -7.29
CA LEU A 63 -6.05 -0.05 -6.17
C LEU A 63 -5.03 0.99 -5.69
N SER A 64 -4.36 1.70 -6.60
CA SER A 64 -3.43 2.77 -6.21
C SER A 64 -4.14 3.90 -5.48
N ASN A 65 -5.33 4.30 -5.95
CA ASN A 65 -6.13 5.33 -5.30
C ASN A 65 -6.55 4.90 -3.89
N GLU A 66 -6.93 3.63 -3.71
CA GLU A 66 -7.27 3.07 -2.40
C GLU A 66 -6.06 3.08 -1.45
N ILE A 67 -4.88 2.70 -1.94
CA ILE A 67 -3.63 2.75 -1.18
C ILE A 67 -3.34 4.18 -0.73
N ASP A 68 -3.48 5.16 -1.62
CA ASP A 68 -3.21 6.56 -1.30
C ASP A 68 -4.26 7.12 -0.31
N ARG A 69 -5.52 6.69 -0.41
CA ARG A 69 -6.55 7.02 0.59
C ARG A 69 -6.18 6.47 1.97
N ILE A 70 -5.85 5.18 2.05
CA ILE A 70 -5.48 4.51 3.32
C ILE A 70 -4.23 5.15 3.92
N LYS A 71 -3.22 5.51 3.11
CA LYS A 71 -2.03 6.21 3.60
C LYS A 71 -2.39 7.55 4.24
N LYS A 72 -3.23 8.35 3.58
CA LYS A 72 -3.69 9.63 4.10
C LYS A 72 -4.49 9.47 5.39
N GLU A 73 -5.39 8.47 5.46
CA GLU A 73 -6.13 8.14 6.69
C GLU A 73 -5.17 7.74 7.81
N ASN A 74 -4.15 6.94 7.52
CA ASN A 74 -3.13 6.53 8.50
C ASN A 74 -2.30 7.72 9.01
N GLU A 75 -1.89 8.62 8.12
CA GLU A 75 -1.21 9.86 8.51
C GLU A 75 -2.09 10.70 9.45
N SER A 76 -3.39 10.82 9.16
CA SER A 76 -4.35 11.51 10.03
C SER A 76 -4.45 10.85 11.41
N MET A 77 -4.60 9.52 11.45
CA MET A 77 -4.67 8.77 12.72
C MET A 77 -3.39 8.90 13.55
N GLN A 78 -2.21 8.95 12.90
CA GLN A 78 -0.95 9.16 13.60
C GLN A 78 -0.87 10.56 14.22
N ILE A 79 -1.39 11.58 13.54
CA ILE A 79 -1.50 12.94 14.09
C ILE A 79 -2.42 12.93 15.32
N GLU A 80 -3.61 12.33 15.21
CA GLU A 80 -4.55 12.22 16.33
C GLU A 80 -3.95 11.47 17.53
N LEU A 81 -3.23 10.37 17.30
CA LEU A 81 -2.54 9.63 18.35
C LEU A 81 -1.48 10.48 19.06
N ARG A 82 -0.78 11.37 18.35
CA ARG A 82 0.16 12.30 18.96
C ARG A 82 -0.56 13.30 19.85
N HIS A 83 -1.69 13.85 19.40
CA HIS A 83 -2.51 14.75 20.20
C HIS A 83 -3.06 14.07 21.46
N LEU A 84 -3.57 12.84 21.35
CA LEU A 84 -4.03 12.06 22.52
C LEU A 84 -2.89 11.77 23.51
N LYS A 85 -1.64 11.69 23.04
CA LYS A 85 -0.44 11.56 23.89
C LYS A 85 0.05 12.88 24.49
N GLY A 86 -0.64 14.00 24.23
CA GLY A 86 -0.23 15.31 24.70
C GLY A 86 0.88 15.98 23.88
N GLN A 87 1.11 15.54 22.63
CA GLN A 87 2.09 16.14 21.72
C GLN A 87 1.41 17.13 20.77
N ASP A 88 2.13 18.16 20.30
CA ASP A 88 1.65 19.16 19.33
C ASP A 88 0.33 19.87 19.74
N ILE A 89 0.08 20.00 21.04
CA ILE A 89 -1.20 20.49 21.59
C ILE A 89 -1.37 22.01 21.44
N SER A 90 -0.26 22.76 21.51
CA SER A 90 -0.28 24.23 21.52
C SER A 90 -0.76 24.85 20.20
N SER A 91 -0.75 24.10 19.10
CA SER A 91 -1.24 24.54 17.79
C SER A 91 -2.73 24.26 17.58
N LEU A 92 -3.38 23.52 18.48
CA LEU A 92 -4.77 23.10 18.30
C LEU A 92 -5.78 24.17 18.76
N PRO A 93 -6.89 24.35 18.04
CA PRO A 93 -7.95 25.24 18.47
C PRO A 93 -8.70 24.65 19.67
N HIS A 94 -9.31 25.53 20.46
CA HIS A 94 -10.00 25.15 21.71
C HIS A 94 -11.03 24.02 21.55
N LYS A 95 -11.78 24.00 20.43
CA LYS A 95 -12.76 22.93 20.17
C LYS A 95 -12.12 21.54 20.04
N GLU A 96 -10.95 21.46 19.43
CA GLU A 96 -10.24 20.19 19.28
C GLU A 96 -9.65 19.73 20.61
N LEU A 97 -9.18 20.68 21.43
CA LEU A 97 -8.73 20.38 22.80
C LEU A 97 -9.86 19.80 23.67
N MET A 98 -11.07 20.36 23.60
CA MET A 98 -12.24 19.83 24.30
C MET A 98 -12.56 18.39 23.86
N ALA A 99 -12.50 18.10 22.55
CA ALA A 99 -12.76 16.76 22.04
C ALA A 99 -11.70 15.74 22.53
N ILE A 100 -10.44 16.15 22.61
CA ILE A 100 -9.36 15.31 23.16
C ILE A 100 -9.59 15.05 24.66
N GLU A 101 -9.95 16.07 25.43
CA GLU A 101 -10.26 15.93 26.86
C GLU A 101 -11.40 14.94 27.10
N GLU A 102 -12.52 15.09 26.39
CA GLU A 102 -13.67 14.18 26.49
C GLU A 102 -13.31 12.74 26.11
N ALA A 103 -12.52 12.55 25.05
CA ALA A 103 -12.05 11.23 24.63
C ALA A 103 -11.15 10.58 25.69
N LEU A 104 -10.25 11.35 26.30
CA LEU A 104 -9.35 10.88 27.36
C LEU A 104 -10.12 10.53 28.64
N ASP A 105 -11.06 11.37 29.06
CA ASP A 105 -11.86 11.12 30.26
C ASP A 105 -12.74 9.87 30.09
N THR A 106 -13.39 9.75 28.93
CA THR A 106 -14.17 8.55 28.57
C THR A 106 -13.29 7.30 28.54
N GLY A 107 -12.11 7.37 27.92
CA GLY A 107 -11.15 6.27 27.87
C GLY A 107 -10.66 5.85 29.26
N LEU A 108 -10.35 6.82 30.12
CA LEU A 108 -9.91 6.59 31.49
C LEU A 108 -11.01 5.95 32.34
N ALA A 109 -12.25 6.43 32.23
CA ALA A 109 -13.40 5.84 32.89
C ALA A 109 -13.60 4.37 32.48
N ALA A 110 -13.46 4.06 31.19
CA ALA A 110 -13.56 2.69 30.68
C ALA A 110 -12.46 1.78 31.24
N VAL A 111 -11.22 2.26 31.31
CA VAL A 111 -10.09 1.50 31.90
C VAL A 111 -10.34 1.22 33.38
N ARG A 112 -10.74 2.23 34.16
CA ARG A 112 -11.05 2.08 35.59
C ARG A 112 -12.16 1.07 35.82
N LYS A 113 -13.25 1.17 35.05
CA LYS A 113 -14.37 0.20 35.11
C LYS A 113 -13.91 -1.22 34.80
N LYS A 114 -12.98 -1.40 33.86
CA LYS A 114 -12.41 -2.72 33.55
C LYS A 114 -11.53 -3.24 34.68
N GLN A 115 -10.71 -2.39 35.28
CA GLN A 115 -9.88 -2.76 36.44
C GLN A 115 -10.73 -3.19 37.63
N GLU A 116 -11.81 -2.45 37.93
CA GLU A 116 -12.75 -2.77 38.99
C GLU A 116 -13.40 -4.16 38.78
N LYS A 117 -13.85 -4.45 37.56
CA LYS A 117 -14.40 -5.77 37.22
C LYS A 117 -13.40 -6.90 37.44
N ILE A 118 -12.16 -6.72 37.01
CA ILE A 118 -11.11 -7.73 37.19
C ILE A 118 -10.87 -7.97 38.69
N LEU A 119 -10.80 -6.91 39.50
CA LEU A 119 -10.63 -7.04 40.95
C LEU A 119 -11.80 -7.75 41.63
N ASP A 120 -13.04 -7.47 41.22
CA ASP A 120 -14.24 -8.14 41.73
C ASP A 120 -14.26 -9.63 41.35
N GLU A 121 -13.86 -9.98 40.13
CA GLU A 121 -13.71 -11.37 39.67
C GLU A 121 -12.65 -12.12 40.48
N GLU A 122 -11.47 -11.53 40.70
CA GLU A 122 -10.39 -12.11 41.51
C GLU A 122 -10.81 -12.29 42.97
N PHE A 123 -11.52 -11.31 43.55
CA PHE A 123 -12.04 -11.40 44.92
C PHE A 123 -13.04 -12.56 45.07
N LYS A 124 -13.98 -12.69 44.13
CA LYS A 124 -14.94 -13.81 44.10
C LYS A 124 -14.25 -15.15 43.94
N HIS A 125 -13.24 -15.24 43.07
CA HIS A 125 -12.45 -16.45 42.88
C HIS A 125 -11.72 -16.86 44.15
N LEU A 126 -11.03 -15.92 44.81
CA LEU A 126 -10.36 -16.17 46.09
C LEU A 126 -11.35 -16.62 47.17
N GLN A 127 -12.54 -16.00 47.24
CA GLN A 127 -13.58 -16.41 48.18
C GLN A 127 -14.07 -17.84 47.91
N PHE A 128 -14.16 -18.26 46.65
CA PHE A 128 -14.55 -19.63 46.29
C PHE A 128 -13.47 -20.66 46.65
N VAL A 129 -12.18 -20.33 46.46
CA VAL A 129 -11.07 -21.26 46.71
C VAL A 129 -10.73 -21.40 48.21
N LEU A 130 -11.05 -20.40 49.02
CA LEU A 130 -10.80 -20.38 50.47
C LEU A 130 -11.92 -21.02 51.31
N VAL A 131 -12.99 -21.53 50.68
CA VAL A 131 -14.10 -22.27 51.30
C VAL A 131 -14.01 -23.74 50.94
#